data_AF-A0A2V5M0M3-F1
#
_entry.id   AF-A0A2V5M0M3-F1
#
_cell.length_a   1.000
_cell.length_b   1.000
_cell.length_c   1.000
_cell.angle_alpha   90.00
_cell.angle_beta   90.00
_cell.angle_gamma   90.00
#
_symmetry.space_group_name_H-M   'P 1'
#
loop_
_entity.id
_entity.type
_entity.pdbx_description
1 polymer ?
#
loop_
_entity_poly.entity_id
_entity_poly.type
_entity_poly.pdbx_seq_one_letter_code
_entity_poly.pdbx_strand_id
1 'polypeptide(L)'
;MKKENTVLNNLIETLKDGQEGFKQAAESVRNPALKALFSDYSQQRSRFATELQSEGRRHGETEPETSSSATGALHRGWINLKSAITG
;
A
#
# COMPACT_ATOMS: atom_id res chain seq x y z
N MET A 1 -22.85 -10.16 -1.88
CA MET A 1 -22.43 -9.29 -3.01
C MET A 1 -21.94 -7.90 -2.61
N LYS A 2 -22.79 -6.91 -2.22
CA LYS A 2 -22.27 -5.54 -1.95
C LYS A 2 -21.24 -5.44 -0.80
N LYS A 3 -21.38 -6.24 0.27
CA LYS A 3 -20.44 -6.24 1.41
C LYS A 3 -19.10 -6.92 1.10
N GLU A 4 -19.09 -7.99 0.31
CA GLU A 4 -17.86 -8.72 -0.03
C GLU A 4 -16.95 -7.87 -0.90
N ASN A 5 -17.54 -7.14 -1.84
CA ASN A 5 -16.87 -6.15 -2.68
C ASN A 5 -16.18 -5.07 -1.82
N THR A 6 -16.87 -4.52 -0.81
CA THR A 6 -16.27 -3.57 0.14
C THR A 6 -15.11 -4.15 0.96
N VAL A 7 -15.21 -5.40 1.42
CA VAL A 7 -14.13 -6.04 2.20
C VAL A 7 -12.89 -6.27 1.34
N LEU A 8 -13.07 -6.76 0.11
CA LEU A 8 -11.96 -6.97 -0.83
C LEU A 8 -11.27 -5.66 -1.16
N ASN A 9 -12.05 -4.62 -1.43
CA ASN A 9 -11.59 -3.28 -1.74
C ASN A 9 -10.80 -2.65 -0.57
N ASN A 10 -11.31 -2.75 0.66
CA ASN A 10 -10.58 -2.32 1.86
C ASN A 10 -9.26 -3.09 2.04
N LEU A 11 -9.23 -4.38 1.72
CA LEU A 11 -8.01 -5.20 1.83
C LEU A 11 -6.97 -4.79 0.78
N ILE A 12 -7.40 -4.53 -0.46
CA ILE A 12 -6.52 -4.02 -1.52
C ILE A 12 -5.96 -2.65 -1.12
N GLU A 13 -6.80 -1.74 -0.63
CA GLU A 13 -6.39 -0.41 -0.16
C GLU A 13 -5.36 -0.50 0.98
N THR A 14 -5.59 -1.39 1.96
CA THR A 14 -4.66 -1.67 3.06
C THR A 14 -3.30 -2.17 2.54
N LEU A 15 -3.30 -3.05 1.54
CA LEU A 15 -2.06 -3.53 0.93
C LEU A 15 -1.33 -2.43 0.18
N LYS A 16 -2.04 -1.54 -0.54
CA LYS A 16 -1.46 -0.39 -1.23
C LYS A 16 -0.85 0.62 -0.26
N ASP A 17 -1.51 0.88 0.87
CA ASP A 17 -0.95 1.70 1.93
C ASP A 17 0.31 1.09 2.55
N GLY A 18 0.29 -0.22 2.81
CA GLY A 18 1.46 -0.95 3.28
C GLY A 18 2.62 -0.91 2.28
N GLN A 19 2.34 -1.07 0.98
CA GLN A 19 3.33 -0.97 -0.09
C GLN A 19 4.07 0.37 -0.03
N GLU A 20 3.32 1.47 0.03
CA GLU A 20 3.89 2.82 0.05
C GLU A 20 4.61 3.11 1.38
N GLY A 21 4.05 2.68 2.52
CA GLY A 21 4.70 2.84 3.82
C GLY A 21 6.05 2.12 3.90
N PHE A 22 6.13 0.87 3.42
CA PHE A 22 7.40 0.14 3.38
C PHE A 22 8.39 0.73 2.38
N LYS A 23 7.91 1.26 1.24
CA LYS A 23 8.77 1.97 0.28
C LYS A 23 9.43 3.19 0.93
N GLN A 24 8.65 4.03 1.61
CA GLN A 24 9.16 5.21 2.32
C GLN A 24 10.13 4.83 3.46
N ALA A 25 9.83 3.75 4.19
CA ALA A 25 10.74 3.22 5.20
C ALA A 25 12.08 2.78 4.58
N ALA A 26 12.06 2.09 3.43
CA ALA A 26 13.26 1.67 2.71
C ALA A 26 14.10 2.86 2.22
N GLU A 27 13.46 3.96 1.81
CA GLU A 27 14.11 5.20 1.40
C GLU A 27 14.74 5.95 2.57
N SER A 28 14.15 5.84 3.76
CA SER A 28 14.56 6.59 4.96
C SER A 28 15.69 5.91 5.76
N VAL A 29 15.82 4.58 5.71
CA VAL A 29 16.83 3.86 6.52
C VAL A 29 18.20 3.80 5.86
N ARG A 30 19.26 3.94 6.67
CA ARG A 30 20.67 3.83 6.23
C ARG A 30 21.21 2.40 6.26
N ASN A 31 20.68 1.54 7.13
CA ASN A 31 21.14 0.17 7.25
C ASN A 31 20.76 -0.64 5.99
N PRO A 32 21.72 -1.21 5.25
CA PRO A 32 21.44 -1.93 4.00
C PRO A 32 20.50 -3.13 4.15
N ALA A 33 20.60 -3.87 5.27
CA ALA A 33 19.74 -5.02 5.52
C ALA A 33 18.28 -4.59 5.76
N LEU A 34 18.07 -3.50 6.50
CA LEU A 34 16.72 -2.95 6.70
C LEU A 34 16.14 -2.38 5.41
N LYS A 35 16.97 -1.72 4.59
CA LYS A 35 16.54 -1.22 3.27
C LYS A 35 16.07 -2.35 2.35
N ALA A 36 16.82 -3.46 2.31
CA ALA A 36 16.43 -4.64 1.55
C ALA A 36 15.13 -5.25 2.09
N LEU A 37 15.02 -5.44 3.41
CA LEU A 37 13.84 -6.01 4.06
C LEU A 37 12.56 -5.21 3.76
N PHE A 38 12.61 -3.89 3.90
CA PHE A 38 11.45 -3.03 3.61
C PHE A 38 11.12 -2.99 2.11
N SER A 39 12.13 -3.05 1.23
CA SER A 39 11.91 -3.16 -0.21
C SER A 39 11.21 -4.46 -0.58
N ASP A 40 11.57 -5.57 0.06
CA ASP A 40 10.93 -6.87 -0.13
C ASP A 40 9.48 -6.87 0.36
N TYR A 41 9.22 -6.26 1.52
CA TYR A 41 7.85 -6.11 2.02
C TYR A 41 6.99 -5.21 1.14
N SER A 42 7.54 -4.11 0.62
CA SER A 42 6.82 -3.26 -0.35
C SER A 42 6.40 -4.06 -1.59
N GLN A 43 7.33 -4.82 -2.18
CA GLN A 43 7.04 -5.70 -3.32
C GLN A 43 6.03 -6.81 -2.99
N GLN A 44 6.13 -7.41 -1.79
CA GLN A 44 5.19 -8.44 -1.35
C GLN A 44 3.76 -7.89 -1.25
N ARG A 45 3.57 -6.69 -0.69
CA ARG A 45 2.25 -6.04 -0.62
C ARG A 45 1.69 -5.73 -2.01
N SER A 46 2.54 -5.29 -2.94
CA SER A 46 2.14 -5.09 -4.34
C SER A 46 1.62 -6.38 -4.99
N ARG A 47 2.35 -7.50 -4.82
CA ARG A 47 1.95 -8.82 -5.33
C ARG A 47 0.59 -9.26 -4.77
N PHE A 48 0.40 -9.17 -3.45
CA PHE A 48 -0.87 -9.52 -2.82
C PHE A 48 -2.03 -8.67 -3.31
N ALA A 49 -1.82 -7.36 -3.52
CA ALA A 49 -2.86 -6.49 -4.06
C ALA A 49 -3.26 -6.93 -5.49
N THR A 50 -2.27 -7.28 -6.34
CA THR A 50 -2.53 -7.78 -7.69
C THR A 50 -3.29 -9.11 -7.69
N GLU A 51 -2.94 -10.04 -6.80
CA GLU A 51 -3.64 -11.32 -6.65
C GLU A 51 -5.12 -11.10 -6.26
N LEU A 52 -5.38 -10.25 -5.25
CA LEU A 52 -6.74 -9.91 -4.83
C LEU A 52 -7.55 -9.20 -5.92
N GLN A 53 -6.93 -8.29 -6.67
CA GLN A 53 -7.58 -7.66 -7.83
C GLN A 53 -7.91 -8.67 -8.93
N SER A 54 -7.08 -9.71 -9.11
CA SER A 54 -7.34 -10.77 -10.08
C SER A 54 -8.53 -11.63 -9.64
N GLU A 55 -8.56 -12.03 -8.37
CA GLU A 55 -9.67 -12.79 -7.80
C GLU A 55 -10.99 -11.99 -7.79
N GLY A 56 -10.96 -10.68 -7.49
CA GLY A 56 -12.14 -9.81 -7.62
C GLY A 56 -12.75 -9.85 -9.02
N ARG A 57 -11.90 -9.72 -10.05
CA ARG A 57 -12.34 -9.82 -11.46
C ARG A 57 -12.94 -11.18 -11.79
N ARG A 58 -12.32 -12.28 -11.32
CA ARG A 58 -12.86 -13.64 -11.51
C ARG A 58 -14.23 -13.82 -10.88
N HIS A 59 -14.51 -13.09 -9.81
CA HIS A 59 -15.79 -13.12 -9.09
C HIS A 59 -16.80 -12.06 -9.58
N GLY A 60 -16.54 -11.41 -10.72
CA GLY A 60 -17.49 -10.52 -11.39
C GLY A 60 -17.36 -9.03 -11.03
N GLU A 61 -16.29 -8.63 -10.35
CA GLU A 61 -15.99 -7.22 -10.09
C GLU A 61 -15.40 -6.55 -11.33
N THR A 62 -16.09 -5.53 -11.84
CA THR A 62 -15.70 -4.81 -13.06
C THR A 62 -14.64 -3.74 -12.81
N GLU A 63 -14.54 -3.23 -11.58
CA GLU A 63 -13.60 -2.19 -11.17
C GLU A 63 -13.04 -2.50 -9.77
N PRO A 64 -12.05 -3.40 -9.65
CA PRO A 64 -11.40 -3.65 -8.36
C PRO A 64 -10.58 -2.43 -7.94
N GLU A 65 -10.56 -2.10 -6.65
CA GLU A 65 -9.81 -0.94 -6.14
C GLU A 65 -8.33 -0.97 -6.56
N THR A 66 -7.79 0.18 -6.90
CA THR A 66 -6.41 0.31 -7.41
C THR A 66 -5.56 1.31 -6.64
N SER A 67 -6.19 2.16 -5.83
CA SER A 67 -5.58 3.25 -5.10
C SER A 67 -5.22 2.84 -3.66
N SER A 68 -4.25 3.56 -3.10
CA SER A 68 -4.03 3.61 -1.66
C SER A 68 -5.06 4.51 -0.99
N SER A 69 -5.27 4.40 0.32
CA SER A 69 -6.27 5.23 0.97
C SER A 69 -5.93 6.72 0.92
N ALA A 70 -6.98 7.54 0.77
CA ALA A 70 -6.86 8.98 0.89
C ALA A 70 -6.30 9.37 2.28
N THR A 71 -6.70 8.65 3.34
CA THR A 71 -6.18 8.83 4.70
C THR A 71 -4.70 8.49 4.80
N GLY A 72 -4.25 7.41 4.17
CA GLY A 72 -2.86 7.00 4.11
C GLY A 72 -2.00 7.98 3.33
N ALA A 73 -2.48 8.48 2.19
CA ALA A 73 -1.80 9.51 1.40
C ALA A 73 -1.63 10.82 2.20
N LEU A 74 -2.67 11.25 2.92
CA LEU A 74 -2.62 12.45 3.77
C LEU A 74 -1.64 12.29 4.95
N HIS A 75 -1.66 11.15 5.63
CA HIS A 75 -0.75 10.88 6.75
C HIS A 75 0.72 10.93 6.31
N ARG A 76 1.03 10.33 5.15
CA ARG A 76 2.38 10.36 4.56
C ARG A 76 2.76 11.76 4.09
N GLY A 77 1.82 12.51 3.50
CA GLY A 77 2.01 13.91 3.14
C GLY A 77 2.41 14.79 4.33
N TRP A 78 1.76 14.60 5.49
CA TRP A 78 2.09 15.32 6.73
C TRP A 78 3.46 14.95 7.30
N ILE A 79 3.83 13.67 7.31
CA ILE A 79 5.16 13.21 7.76
C ILE A 79 6.27 13.77 6.87
N ASN A 80 6.08 13.74 5.55
CA ASN A 80 7.06 14.26 4.59
C ASN A 80 7.24 15.77 4.76
N LEU A 81 6.14 16.53 4.94
CA LEU A 81 6.19 17.96 5.22
C LEU A 81 6.97 18.25 6.52
N LYS A 82 6.69 17.52 7.60
CA LYS A 82 7.44 17.67 8.86
C LYS A 82 8.93 17.39 8.65
N SER A 83 9.25 16.28 8.00
CA SER A 83 10.64 15.85 7.77
C SER A 83 11.42 16.86 6.92
N ALA A 84 10.76 17.55 5.98
CA ALA A 84 11.38 18.60 5.18
C ALA A 84 11.66 19.90 5.96
N ILE A 85 10.88 20.18 7.01
CA ILE A 85 11.04 21.37 7.87
C ILE A 85 12.03 21.11 9.01
N THR A 86 12.03 19.90 9.56
CA THR A 86 12.90 19.49 10.67
C THR A 86 14.20 18.82 10.20
N GLY A 87 14.42 18.73 8.90
CA GLY A 87 15.61 18.18 8.26
C GLY A 87 16.78 19.15 8.26
#